data_AF-A0A1V6GSD8-F1
#
_entry.id   AF-A0A1V6GSD8-F1
#
_cell.length_a   1.000
_cell.length_b   1.000
_cell.length_c   1.000
_cell.angle_alpha   90.00
_cell.angle_beta   90.00
_cell.angle_gamma   90.00
#
_symmetry.space_group_name_H-M   'P 1'
#
loop_
_entity.id
_entity.type
_entity.pdbx_description
1 polymer ?
#
loop_
_entity_poly.entity_id
_entity_poly.type
_entity_poly.pdbx_seq_one_letter_code
_entity_poly.pdbx_strand_id
1 'polypeptide(L)'
;MVVVEQYPDLKANQNMMQLQEEIASTENRIAFARQAYNDEVMAYNIRREVFPASLIAALFNFAAAQPLELESAAERQAPQVRF
;
A
#
# COMPACT_ATOMS: atom_id res chain seq x y z
N MET A 1 42.71 2.96 25.52
CA MET A 1 41.97 1.69 25.32
C MET A 1 40.50 2.03 25.20
N VAL A 2 39.85 1.50 24.17
CA VAL A 2 38.58 1.97 23.64
C VAL A 2 37.41 1.52 24.53
N VAL A 3 36.56 2.48 24.89
CA VAL A 3 35.28 2.28 25.58
C VAL A 3 34.28 1.71 24.56
N VAL A 4 34.28 0.38 24.37
CA VAL A 4 33.39 -0.34 23.44
C VAL A 4 32.43 -1.30 24.16
N GLU A 5 32.52 -1.46 25.48
CA GLU A 5 31.84 -2.57 26.15
C GLU A 5 30.38 -2.33 26.60
N GLN A 6 29.72 -1.22 26.24
CA GLN A 6 28.39 -0.89 26.80
C GLN A 6 27.23 -0.62 25.83
N TYR A 7 27.38 -0.74 24.51
CA TYR A 7 26.31 -0.33 23.59
C TYR A 7 25.86 -1.30 22.47
N PRO A 8 25.92 -2.65 22.60
CA PRO A 8 25.17 -3.53 21.70
C PRO A 8 23.67 -3.29 21.78
N ASP A 9 23.13 -3.14 23.00
CA ASP A 9 21.69 -2.96 23.23
C ASP A 9 21.18 -1.61 22.72
N LEU A 10 21.96 -0.54 22.91
CA LEU A 10 21.61 0.80 22.41
C LEU A 10 21.65 0.88 20.88
N LYS A 11 22.61 0.19 20.25
CA LYS A 11 22.68 0.08 18.79
C LYS A 11 21.57 -0.81 18.22
N ALA A 12 21.25 -1.91 18.89
CA ALA A 12 20.11 -2.76 18.53
C ALA A 12 18.79 -2.00 18.64
N ASN A 13 18.59 -1.23 19.71
CA ASN A 13 17.37 -0.44 19.93
C ASN A 13 17.21 0.68 18.88
N GLN A 14 18.29 1.37 18.49
CA GLN A 14 18.25 2.35 17.39
C GLN A 14 17.93 1.70 16.03
N ASN A 15 18.56 0.59 15.69
CA ASN A 15 18.28 -0.13 14.43
C ASN A 15 16.84 -0.65 14.38
N MET A 16 16.33 -1.14 15.52
CA MET A 16 14.95 -1.60 15.67
C MET A 16 13.92 -0.48 15.52
N MET A 17 14.23 0.71 16.03
CA MET A 17 13.38 1.88 15.88
C MET A 17 13.33 2.37 14.42
N GLN A 18 14.49 2.40 13.74
CA GLN A 18 14.58 2.75 12.32
C GLN A 18 13.80 1.77 11.44
N LEU A 19 13.92 0.46 11.70
CA LEU A 19 13.18 -0.56 10.95
C LEU A 19 11.66 -0.40 11.12
N GLN A 20 11.19 -0.12 12.33
CA GLN A 20 9.76 0.12 12.58
C GLN A 20 9.25 1.37 11.85
N GLU A 21 10.05 2.44 11.81
CA GLU A 21 9.74 3.65 11.05
C GLU A 21 9.68 3.39 9.55
N GLU A 22 10.64 2.64 8.99
CA GLU A 22 10.65 2.23 7.58
C GLU A 22 9.44 1.37 7.22
N ILE A 23 9.05 0.42 8.08
CA ILE A 23 7.85 -0.39 7.89
C ILE A 23 6.61 0.49 7.91
N ALA A 24 6.46 1.38 8.90
CA ALA A 24 5.32 2.29 8.97
C ALA A 24 5.23 3.21 7.74
N SER A 25 6.37 3.74 7.28
CA SER A 25 6.47 4.54 6.06
C SER A 25 6.07 3.73 4.82
N THR A 26 6.54 2.49 4.73
CA THR A 26 6.22 1.59 3.60
C THR A 26 4.73 1.25 3.57
N GLU A 27 4.13 0.94 4.72
CA GLU A 27 2.69 0.67 4.83
C GLU A 27 1.84 1.88 4.42
N ASN A 28 2.24 3.09 4.84
CA ASN A 28 1.57 4.32 4.40
C ASN A 28 1.65 4.49 2.88
N ARG A 29 2.79 4.17 2.26
CA ARG A 29 2.95 4.22 0.79
C ARG A 29 2.09 3.17 0.09
N ILE A 30 2.01 1.96 0.62
CA ILE A 30 1.14 0.90 0.09
C ILE A 30 -0.33 1.32 0.17
N ALA A 31 -0.76 1.89 1.30
CA ALA A 31 -2.12 2.38 1.48
C ALA A 31 -2.46 3.47 0.46
N PHE A 32 -1.56 4.45 0.27
CA PHE A 32 -1.74 5.51 -0.71
C PHE A 32 -1.78 4.98 -2.15
N ALA A 33 -0.87 4.07 -2.51
CA ALA A 33 -0.84 3.46 -3.83
C ALA A 33 -2.13 2.67 -4.13
N ARG A 34 -2.65 1.92 -3.13
CA ARG A 34 -3.93 1.21 -3.24
C ARG A 34 -5.08 2.18 -3.48
N GLN A 35 -5.14 3.27 -2.71
CA GLN A 35 -6.17 4.29 -2.88
C GLN A 35 -6.11 4.90 -4.29
N ALA A 36 -4.93 5.34 -4.73
CA ALA A 36 -4.74 5.92 -6.05
C ALA A 36 -5.14 4.96 -7.19
N TYR A 37 -4.82 3.66 -7.05
CA TYR A 37 -5.27 2.63 -7.98
C TYR A 37 -6.80 2.52 -8.02
N ASN A 38 -7.44 2.46 -6.86
CA ASN A 38 -8.90 2.36 -6.76
C ASN A 38 -9.62 3.59 -7.33
N ASP A 39 -9.05 4.78 -7.12
CA ASP A 39 -9.58 6.03 -7.67
C ASP A 39 -9.52 6.02 -9.21
N GLU A 40 -8.43 5.53 -9.80
CA GLU A 40 -8.30 5.39 -11.26
C GLU A 40 -9.22 4.30 -11.83
N VAL A 41 -9.35 3.16 -11.14
CA VAL A 41 -10.31 2.10 -11.49
C VAL A 41 -11.73 2.66 -11.51
N MET A 42 -12.10 3.43 -10.49
CA MET A 42 -13.40 4.08 -10.41
C MET A 42 -13.59 5.07 -11.57
N ALA A 43 -12.61 5.95 -11.82
CA ALA A 43 -12.67 6.92 -12.91
C ALA A 43 -12.80 6.23 -14.27
N TYR A 44 -12.06 5.14 -14.50
CA TYR A 44 -12.17 4.32 -15.70
C TYR A 44 -13.56 3.71 -15.85
N ASN A 45 -14.08 3.08 -14.78
CA ASN A 45 -15.40 2.44 -14.82
C ASN A 45 -16.51 3.46 -15.09
N ILE A 46 -16.47 4.63 -14.45
CA ILE A 46 -17.40 5.73 -14.71
C ILE A 46 -17.31 6.17 -16.17
N ARG A 47 -16.10 6.43 -16.69
CA ARG A 47 -15.93 6.83 -18.09
C ARG A 47 -16.45 5.77 -19.06
N ARG A 48 -16.20 4.48 -18.78
CA ARG A 48 -16.72 3.37 -19.59
C ARG A 48 -18.24 3.37 -19.66
N GLU A 49 -18.93 3.74 -18.58
CA GLU A 49 -20.39 3.69 -18.49
C GLU A 49 -21.09 4.92 -19.08
N VAL A 50 -20.37 6.03 -19.29
CA VAL A 50 -20.91 7.28 -19.82
C VAL A 50 -20.94 7.27 -21.36
N PHE A 51 -22.02 7.80 -21.94
CA PHE A 51 -22.11 8.00 -23.40
C PHE A 51 -21.09 9.07 -23.86
N PRO A 52 -20.37 8.86 -24.98
CA PRO A 52 -20.49 7.78 -25.96
C PRO A 52 -19.60 6.56 -25.68
N ALA A 53 -18.75 6.61 -24.65
CA ALA A 53 -17.77 5.58 -24.35
C ALA A 53 -18.41 4.21 -24.03
N SER A 54 -19.62 4.17 -23.46
CA SER A 54 -20.36 2.92 -23.22
C SER A 54 -20.71 2.14 -24.49
N LEU A 55 -20.96 2.82 -25.61
CA LEU A 55 -21.18 2.16 -26.91
C LEU A 55 -19.88 1.56 -27.45
N ILE A 56 -18.79 2.31 -27.38
CA ILE A 56 -17.46 1.85 -27.80
C ILE A 56 -17.03 0.67 -26.91
N ALA A 57 -17.26 0.76 -25.59
CA ALA A 57 -16.97 -0.31 -24.66
C ALA A 57 -17.73 -1.59 -24.95
N ALA A 58 -19.02 -1.50 -25.29
CA ALA A 58 -19.80 -2.65 -25.71
C ALA A 58 -19.32 -3.25 -27.05
N LEU A 59 -18.99 -2.41 -28.03
CA LEU A 59 -18.54 -2.85 -29.35
C LEU A 59 -17.16 -3.52 -29.33
N PHE A 60 -16.23 -3.02 -28.51
CA PHE A 60 -14.86 -3.53 -28.40
C PHE A 60 -14.64 -4.42 -27.16
N ASN A 61 -15.71 -4.75 -26.44
CA ASN A 61 -15.70 -5.60 -25.25
C ASN A 61 -14.71 -5.14 -24.16
N PHE A 62 -14.66 -3.83 -23.89
CA PHE A 62 -13.90 -3.31 -22.77
C PHE A 62 -14.61 -3.67 -21.45
N ALA A 63 -13.96 -4.49 -20.62
CA ALA A 63 -14.52 -4.98 -19.37
C ALA A 63 -14.36 -3.99 -18.20
N ALA A 64 -15.05 -4.23 -17.10
CA ALA A 64 -14.85 -3.49 -15.86
C ALA A 64 -13.49 -3.78 -15.23
N ALA A 65 -12.82 -2.71 -14.80
CA ALA A 65 -11.63 -2.84 -13.97
C ALA A 65 -12.06 -3.17 -12.54
N GLN A 66 -11.33 -4.08 -11.90
CA GLN A 66 -11.62 -4.52 -10.53
C GLN A 66 -10.80 -3.67 -9.55
N PRO A 67 -11.42 -3.14 -8.48
CA PRO A 67 -10.68 -2.43 -7.45
C PRO A 67 -9.80 -3.41 -6.65
N LEU A 68 -8.71 -2.89 -6.09
CA LEU A 68 -7.89 -3.60 -5.13
C LEU A 68 -8.57 -3.48 -3.75
N GLU A 69 -9.41 -4.45 -3.44
CA GLU A 69 -10.08 -4.58 -2.16
C GLU A 69 -9.17 -5.25 -1.13
N LEU A 70 -9.41 -4.95 0.14
CA LEU A 70 -8.78 -5.63 1.27
C LEU A 70 -9.76 -6.69 1.76
N GLU A 71 -9.36 -7.95 1.74
CA GLU A 71 -10.23 -9.05 2.18
C GLU A 71 -10.45 -9.01 3.70
N SER A 72 -9.52 -8.40 4.44
CA SER A 72 -9.58 -8.24 5.89
C SER A 72 -9.07 -6.88 6.36
N ALA A 73 -9.71 -6.32 7.40
CA ALA A 73 -9.20 -5.14 8.10
C ALA A 73 -7.83 -5.38 8.77
N ALA A 74 -7.45 -6.65 8.99
CA ALA A 74 -6.13 -7.02 9.51
C ALA A 74 -5.00 -6.71 8.52
N GLU A 75 -5.26 -6.69 7.21
CA GLU A 75 -4.28 -6.36 6.17
C GLU A 75 -3.92 -4.87 6.12
N ARG A 76 -4.57 -4.04 6.95
CA ARG A 76 -4.17 -2.63 7.16
C ARG A 76 -3.16 -2.46 8.29
N GLN A 77 -2.91 -3.51 9.08
CA GLN A 77 -2.00 -3.41 10.21
C GLN A 77 -0.56 -3.65 9.76
N ALA A 78 0.33 -2.74 10.15
CA ALA A 78 1.75 -2.94 9.94
C ALA A 78 2.20 -4.26 10.61
N PRO A 79 3.02 -5.07 9.93
CA PRO A 79 3.49 -6.33 10.48
C PRO A 79 4.28 -6.09 11.77
N GLN A 80 3.93 -6.80 12.84
CA GLN A 80 4.67 -6.72 14.09
C GLN A 80 5.96 -7.53 13.98
N VAL A 81 7.10 -6.84 13.92
CA VAL A 81 8.40 -7.51 13.93
C VAL A 81 8.75 -7.90 15.36
N ARG A 82 8.73 -9.20 15.66
CA ARG A 82 9.17 -9.77 16.94
C ARG A 82 10.56 -10.37 16.76
N PHE A 83 11.48 -10.03 17.65
CA PHE A 83 12.83 -10.59 17.74
C PHE A 83 13.01 -11.29 19.09
#